data_AF-A0A7V9VF53-F1
#
_entry.id   AF-A0A7V9VF53-F1
#
_cell.length_a   1.000
_cell.length_b   1.000
_cell.length_c   1.000
_cell.angle_alpha   90.00
_cell.angle_beta   90.00
_cell.angle_gamma   90.00
#
_symmetry.space_group_name_H-M   'P 1'
#
loop_
_entity.id
_entity.type
_entity.pdbx_description
1 polymer ?
#
loop_
_entity_poly.entity_id
_entity_poly.type
_entity_poly.pdbx_seq_one_letter_code
_entity_poly.pdbx_strand_id
1 'polypeptide(L)'
;MGQEFAASTPFLYFTDHSGDLGGLVTEGRRAEFKGFAAFADADLRHSIPDPQAETTFHASKLDLTERETNAGTYRLYQDLLALRRDDPVLRVNDRTASQAGPVGARAVALVHHHGDARRLLIANFGAAMTVRVADDPMLATLPEEEWSMVVSTGDGRYGGPGTAPTFTGTGEDRTIGVPARSAALFRLG
;
A
#
# COMPACT_ATOMS: atom_id res chain seq x y z
N MET A 1 -16.45 4.20 0.09
CA MET A 1 -15.11 3.65 -0.20
C MET A 1 -14.37 4.59 -1.14
N GLY A 2 -13.20 5.10 -0.76
CA GLY A 2 -12.41 6.08 -1.52
C GLY A 2 -10.90 5.91 -1.35
N GLN A 3 -10.46 4.67 -1.15
CA GLN A 3 -9.05 4.32 -0.93
C GLN A 3 -8.17 4.76 -2.10
N GLU A 4 -8.68 4.64 -3.32
CA GLU A 4 -7.96 4.90 -4.57
C GLU A 4 -7.58 6.37 -4.75
N PHE A 5 -8.23 7.30 -4.07
CA PHE A 5 -7.88 8.73 -4.07
C PHE A 5 -7.51 9.23 -2.67
N ALA A 6 -7.09 8.35 -1.77
CA ALA A 6 -6.70 8.68 -0.39
C ALA A 6 -7.76 9.55 0.32
N ALA A 7 -9.02 9.12 0.27
CA ALA A 7 -10.14 9.87 0.84
C ALA A 7 -9.85 10.32 2.29
N SER A 8 -10.09 11.59 2.59
CA SER A 8 -9.90 12.13 3.94
C SER A 8 -11.03 11.74 4.89
N THR A 9 -12.19 11.41 4.32
CA THR A 9 -13.41 11.05 5.05
C THR A 9 -13.23 9.71 5.77
N PRO A 10 -13.52 9.62 7.08
CA PRO A 10 -13.47 8.36 7.80
C PRO A 10 -14.57 7.41 7.32
N PHE A 11 -14.42 6.11 7.60
CA PHE A 11 -15.53 5.17 7.51
C PHE A 11 -15.95 4.76 8.91
N LEU A 12 -16.94 5.45 9.46
CA LEU A 12 -17.43 5.23 10.82
C LEU A 12 -18.46 4.09 10.84
N TYR A 13 -18.64 3.47 11.99
CA TYR A 13 -19.77 2.56 12.21
C TYR A 13 -21.02 3.39 12.50
N PHE A 14 -22.08 3.22 11.70
CA PHE A 14 -23.37 3.90 11.84
C PHE A 14 -24.53 2.92 11.62
N THR A 15 -25.65 3.21 12.26
CA THR A 15 -26.88 2.41 12.28
C THR A 15 -28.10 3.34 12.45
N ASP A 16 -29.28 2.87 12.11
CA ASP A 16 -30.54 3.60 12.29
C ASP A 16 -31.59 2.65 12.88
N HIS A 17 -31.43 2.34 14.18
CA HIS A 17 -32.33 1.41 14.88
C HIS A 17 -33.36 2.19 15.70
N SER A 18 -34.63 1.86 15.51
CA SER A 18 -35.74 2.42 16.30
C SER A 18 -35.85 1.78 17.69
N GLY A 19 -36.42 2.55 18.63
CA GLY A 19 -36.71 2.07 19.99
C GLY A 19 -35.44 1.80 20.81
N ASP A 20 -35.57 0.96 21.85
CA ASP A 20 -34.51 0.74 22.84
C ASP A 20 -33.22 0.16 22.24
N LEU A 21 -33.32 -0.52 21.10
CA LEU A 21 -32.17 -1.10 20.40
C LEU A 21 -31.15 -0.03 19.99
N GLY A 22 -31.61 1.18 19.63
CA GLY A 22 -30.69 2.25 19.23
C GLY A 22 -29.74 2.65 20.37
N GLY A 23 -30.30 2.88 21.56
CA GLY A 23 -29.52 3.19 22.76
C GLY A 23 -28.56 2.06 23.14
N LEU A 24 -29.03 0.79 23.07
CA LEU A 24 -28.20 -0.38 23.36
C LEU A 24 -27.01 -0.51 22.41
N VAL A 25 -27.16 -0.15 21.13
CA VAL A 25 -26.06 -0.14 20.16
C VAL A 25 -25.03 0.94 20.49
N THR A 26 -25.47 2.15 20.83
CA THR A 26 -24.58 3.25 21.25
C THR A 26 -23.79 2.88 22.51
N GLU A 27 -24.45 2.32 23.51
CA GLU A 27 -23.82 1.87 24.76
C GLU A 27 -22.85 0.71 24.51
N GLY A 28 -23.27 -0.29 23.75
CA GLY A 28 -22.45 -1.44 23.37
C GLY A 28 -21.18 -1.01 22.66
N ARG A 29 -21.29 -0.07 21.70
CA ARG A 29 -20.13 0.45 20.96
C ARG A 29 -19.15 1.18 21.89
N ARG A 30 -19.64 2.05 22.77
CA ARG A 30 -18.79 2.74 23.76
C ARG A 30 -18.14 1.77 24.76
N ALA A 31 -18.82 0.68 25.10
CA ALA A 31 -18.30 -0.34 25.99
C ALA A 31 -17.22 -1.22 25.34
N GLU A 32 -17.37 -1.57 24.06
CA GLU A 32 -16.40 -2.36 23.28
C GLU A 32 -15.01 -1.68 23.25
N PHE A 33 -14.98 -0.34 23.17
CA PHE A 33 -13.74 0.42 23.15
C PHE A 33 -13.02 0.51 24.49
N LYS A 34 -13.61 0.05 25.61
CA LYS A 34 -12.93 0.01 26.91
C LYS A 34 -11.69 -0.88 26.92
N GLY A 35 -11.62 -1.86 26.01
CA GLY A 35 -10.47 -2.77 25.87
C GLY A 35 -9.29 -2.19 25.09
N PHE A 36 -9.45 -1.04 24.43
CA PHE A 36 -8.39 -0.43 23.62
C PHE A 36 -7.71 0.70 24.40
N ALA A 37 -6.39 0.61 24.58
CA ALA A 37 -5.60 1.57 25.36
C ALA A 37 -5.76 3.03 24.88
N ALA A 38 -6.04 3.24 23.59
CA ALA A 38 -6.31 4.56 22.99
C ALA A 38 -7.64 5.20 23.46
N PHE A 39 -8.52 4.45 24.12
CA PHE A 39 -9.84 4.89 24.62
C PHE A 39 -10.03 4.51 26.11
N ALA A 40 -8.93 4.33 26.84
CA ALA A 40 -8.95 4.04 28.28
C ALA A 40 -9.48 5.25 29.09
N ASP A 41 -9.23 6.46 28.60
CA ASP A 41 -9.76 7.70 29.13
C ASP A 41 -11.28 7.79 28.92
N ALA A 42 -12.01 8.20 29.96
CA ALA A 42 -13.45 8.40 29.89
C ALA A 42 -13.83 9.51 28.90
N ASP A 43 -13.05 10.58 28.81
CA ASP A 43 -13.33 11.71 27.93
C ASP A 43 -13.13 11.32 26.46
N LEU A 44 -12.17 10.43 26.16
CA LEU A 44 -11.98 9.85 24.83
C LEU A 44 -13.07 8.84 24.46
N ARG A 45 -13.80 8.25 25.42
CA ARG A 45 -14.97 7.42 25.12
C ARG A 45 -16.19 8.26 24.76
N HIS A 46 -16.31 9.46 25.33
CA HIS A 46 -17.37 10.40 24.98
C HIS A 46 -17.17 11.03 23.60
N SER A 47 -15.92 11.09 23.11
CA SER A 47 -15.62 11.53 21.74
C SER A 47 -15.83 10.47 20.66
N ILE A 48 -16.16 9.21 21.03
CA ILE A 48 -16.53 8.16 20.07
C ILE A 48 -17.83 8.59 19.38
N PRO A 49 -17.85 8.71 18.04
CA PRO A 49 -19.05 9.08 17.30
C PRO A 49 -20.20 8.12 17.61
N ASP A 50 -21.37 8.68 17.91
CA ASP A 50 -22.57 7.91 18.18
C ASP A 50 -23.04 7.21 16.89
N PRO A 51 -23.13 5.87 16.84
CA PRO A 51 -23.56 5.17 15.64
C PRO A 51 -25.00 5.50 15.22
N GLN A 52 -25.87 5.95 16.13
CA GLN A 52 -27.25 6.36 15.82
C GLN A 52 -27.36 7.81 15.33
N ALA A 53 -26.31 8.62 15.46
CA ALA A 53 -26.35 10.02 15.05
C ALA A 53 -26.22 10.15 13.53
N GLU A 54 -27.10 10.94 12.92
CA GLU A 54 -27.10 11.22 11.48
C GLU A 54 -25.75 11.79 11.00
N THR A 55 -25.11 12.59 11.86
CA THR A 55 -23.78 13.17 11.61
C THR A 55 -22.70 12.11 11.39
N THR A 56 -22.79 10.94 12.04
CA THR A 56 -21.84 9.82 11.87
C THR A 56 -21.94 9.20 10.47
N PHE A 57 -23.17 9.09 9.95
CA PHE A 57 -23.40 8.67 8.57
C PHE A 57 -22.89 9.71 7.57
N HIS A 58 -23.25 10.99 7.75
CA HIS A 58 -22.82 12.05 6.82
C HIS A 58 -21.31 12.25 6.82
N ALA A 59 -20.64 12.13 7.97
CA ALA A 59 -19.18 12.19 8.05
C ALA A 59 -18.48 11.04 7.30
N SER A 60 -19.21 9.95 7.01
CA SER A 60 -18.71 8.81 6.24
C SER A 60 -19.02 8.88 4.74
N LYS A 61 -19.69 9.95 4.28
CA LYS A 61 -19.91 10.20 2.85
C LYS A 61 -18.64 10.74 2.22
N LEU A 62 -18.29 10.20 1.06
CA LEU A 62 -17.12 10.63 0.31
C LEU A 62 -17.33 12.03 -0.27
N ASP A 63 -16.28 12.84 -0.20
CA ASP A 63 -16.10 13.95 -1.10
C ASP A 63 -15.40 13.45 -2.37
N LEU A 64 -16.15 13.33 -3.47
CA LEU A 64 -15.59 12.84 -4.73
C LEU A 64 -14.65 13.84 -5.42
N THR A 65 -14.68 15.12 -5.02
CA THR A 65 -13.78 16.15 -5.55
C THR A 65 -12.33 15.95 -5.08
N GLU A 66 -12.13 15.11 -4.07
CA GLU A 66 -10.80 14.69 -3.64
C GLU A 66 -10.06 13.86 -4.71
N ARG A 67 -10.74 13.35 -5.73
CA ARG A 67 -10.08 12.72 -6.89
C ARG A 67 -9.22 13.71 -7.67
N GLU A 68 -9.65 14.97 -7.77
CA GLU A 68 -8.83 16.02 -8.38
C GLU A 68 -7.73 16.50 -7.41
N THR A 69 -8.06 16.69 -6.14
CA THR A 69 -7.10 17.15 -5.12
C THR A 69 -5.97 16.12 -4.88
N ASN A 70 -6.31 14.83 -4.86
CA ASN A 70 -5.40 13.71 -4.68
C ASN A 70 -5.12 12.98 -6.00
N ALA A 71 -5.09 13.71 -7.12
CA ALA A 71 -4.93 13.15 -8.47
C ALA A 71 -3.71 12.24 -8.64
N GLY A 72 -2.62 12.49 -7.89
CA GLY A 72 -1.43 11.63 -7.90
C GLY A 72 -1.72 10.21 -7.42
N THR A 73 -2.37 10.06 -6.26
CA THR A 73 -2.77 8.74 -5.74
C THR A 73 -3.81 8.09 -6.64
N TYR A 74 -4.79 8.86 -7.13
CA TYR A 74 -5.80 8.33 -8.04
C TYR A 74 -5.18 7.76 -9.32
N ARG A 75 -4.25 8.49 -9.92
CA ARG A 75 -3.48 8.04 -11.10
C ARG A 75 -2.65 6.79 -10.78
N LEU A 76 -2.03 6.70 -9.60
CA LEU A 76 -1.29 5.51 -9.19
C LEU A 76 -2.18 4.26 -9.20
N TYR A 77 -3.38 4.34 -8.62
CA TYR A 77 -4.31 3.21 -8.62
C TYR A 77 -4.78 2.84 -10.04
N GLN A 78 -5.06 3.82 -10.89
CA GLN A 78 -5.43 3.57 -12.28
C GLN A 78 -4.31 2.83 -13.03
N ASP A 79 -3.07 3.30 -12.90
CA ASP A 79 -1.92 2.70 -13.57
C ASP A 79 -1.62 1.29 -13.02
N LEU A 80 -1.70 1.07 -11.70
CA LEU A 80 -1.49 -0.24 -11.09
C LEU A 80 -2.58 -1.25 -11.49
N LEU A 81 -3.84 -0.82 -11.60
CA LEU A 81 -4.93 -1.67 -12.06
C LEU A 81 -4.79 -2.03 -13.54
N ALA A 82 -4.41 -1.06 -14.38
CA ALA A 82 -4.10 -1.31 -15.79
C ALA A 82 -2.93 -2.29 -15.92
N LEU A 83 -1.84 -2.07 -15.18
CA LEU A 83 -0.67 -2.93 -15.16
C LEU A 83 -1.02 -4.35 -14.71
N ARG A 84 -1.81 -4.51 -13.64
CA ARG A 84 -2.29 -5.82 -13.18
C ARG A 84 -3.16 -6.52 -14.23
N ARG A 85 -3.96 -5.76 -14.99
CA ARG A 85 -4.86 -6.30 -16.01
C ARG A 85 -4.14 -6.69 -17.29
N ASP A 86 -3.09 -5.95 -17.69
CA ASP A 86 -2.51 -6.03 -19.03
C ASP A 86 -1.12 -6.71 -19.05
N ASP A 87 -0.39 -6.70 -17.94
CA ASP A 87 0.94 -7.33 -17.88
C ASP A 87 0.85 -8.86 -17.93
N PRO A 88 1.52 -9.53 -18.89
CA PRO A 88 1.38 -10.98 -19.09
C PRO A 88 1.91 -11.80 -17.92
N VAL A 89 2.84 -11.25 -17.12
CA VAL A 89 3.37 -11.91 -15.92
C VAL A 89 2.40 -11.69 -14.76
N LEU A 90 1.98 -10.46 -14.48
CA LEU A 90 1.17 -10.15 -13.28
C LEU A 90 -0.27 -10.67 -13.31
N ARG A 91 -0.79 -11.04 -14.49
CA ARG A 91 -2.11 -11.65 -14.63
C ARG A 91 -2.15 -13.12 -14.22
N VAL A 92 -0.99 -13.77 -14.10
CA VAL A 92 -0.92 -15.18 -13.71
C VAL A 92 -1.32 -15.31 -12.25
N ASN A 93 -2.33 -16.12 -11.98
CA ASN A 93 -2.81 -16.38 -10.62
C ASN A 93 -2.31 -17.76 -10.16
N ASP A 94 -1.00 -17.90 -10.08
CA ASP A 94 -0.32 -19.10 -9.57
C ASP A 94 0.58 -18.70 -8.40
N ARG A 95 0.32 -19.28 -7.23
CA ARG A 95 1.13 -19.02 -6.02
C ARG A 95 2.54 -19.58 -6.14
N THR A 96 2.72 -20.68 -6.89
CA THR A 96 4.03 -21.29 -7.12
C THR A 96 4.90 -20.46 -8.06
N ALA A 97 4.27 -19.58 -8.85
CA ALA A 97 4.93 -18.61 -9.71
C ALA A 97 5.51 -17.39 -8.96
N SER A 98 5.47 -17.39 -7.61
CA SER A 98 5.91 -16.27 -6.79
C SER A 98 6.88 -16.69 -5.70
N GLN A 99 7.91 -15.90 -5.50
CA GLN A 99 8.79 -15.96 -4.33
C GLN A 99 8.82 -14.58 -3.68
N ALA A 100 8.82 -14.53 -2.35
CA ALA A 100 8.97 -13.28 -1.61
C ALA A 100 9.87 -13.48 -0.41
N GLY A 101 10.61 -12.43 -0.04
CA GLY A 101 11.55 -12.46 1.06
C GLY A 101 11.87 -11.07 1.58
N PRO A 102 12.37 -10.96 2.82
CA PRO A 102 12.90 -9.71 3.34
C PRO A 102 14.14 -9.31 2.56
N VAL A 103 14.31 -8.01 2.35
CA VAL A 103 15.55 -7.41 1.85
C VAL A 103 15.99 -6.36 2.87
N GLY A 104 17.07 -6.65 3.60
CA GLY A 104 17.41 -5.90 4.80
C GLY A 104 16.30 -5.93 5.86
N ALA A 105 16.30 -4.95 6.77
CA ALA A 105 15.41 -4.96 7.95
C ALA A 105 14.01 -4.37 7.70
N ARG A 106 13.82 -3.60 6.62
CA ARG A 106 12.63 -2.77 6.39
C ARG A 106 12.11 -2.82 4.95
N ALA A 107 12.61 -3.72 4.12
CA ALA A 107 12.07 -3.93 2.79
C ALA A 107 11.68 -5.39 2.55
N VAL A 108 10.78 -5.58 1.60
CA VAL A 108 10.37 -6.87 1.07
C VAL A 108 10.59 -6.83 -0.44
N ALA A 109 11.14 -7.90 -0.98
CA ALA A 109 11.12 -8.14 -2.41
C ALA A 109 10.15 -9.29 -2.73
N LEU A 110 9.54 -9.21 -3.91
CA LEU A 110 8.69 -10.24 -4.49
C LEU A 110 9.07 -10.42 -5.95
N VAL A 111 9.33 -11.65 -6.34
CA VAL A 111 9.58 -12.05 -7.72
C VAL A 111 8.38 -12.86 -8.18
N HIS A 112 7.75 -12.43 -9.27
CA HIS A 112 6.69 -13.17 -9.95
C HIS A 112 7.17 -13.53 -11.36
N HIS A 113 6.84 -14.72 -11.85
CA HIS A 113 7.32 -15.18 -13.15
C HIS A 113 6.22 -15.82 -14.00
N HIS A 114 6.41 -15.77 -15.31
CA HIS A 114 5.61 -16.51 -16.28
C HIS A 114 6.49 -16.89 -17.47
N GLY A 115 6.74 -18.19 -17.64
CA GLY A 115 7.82 -18.66 -18.51
C GLY A 115 9.16 -18.08 -18.05
N ASP A 116 9.94 -17.54 -18.99
CA ASP A 116 11.24 -16.91 -18.70
C ASP A 116 11.11 -15.46 -18.19
N ALA A 117 9.95 -14.82 -18.41
CA ALA A 117 9.72 -13.43 -18.03
C ALA A 117 9.47 -13.30 -16.53
N ARG A 118 10.09 -12.27 -15.91
CA ARG A 118 9.96 -12.00 -14.47
C ARG A 118 9.57 -10.56 -14.18
N ARG A 119 8.92 -10.37 -13.03
CA ARG A 119 8.65 -9.07 -12.41
C ARG A 119 9.22 -9.09 -11.01
N LEU A 120 10.03 -8.09 -10.70
CA LEU A 120 10.55 -7.86 -9.36
C LEU A 120 9.86 -6.63 -8.78
N LEU A 121 9.16 -6.81 -7.66
CA LEU A 121 8.71 -5.73 -6.80
C LEU A 121 9.68 -5.61 -5.63
N ILE A 122 10.16 -4.41 -5.34
CA ILE A 122 10.83 -4.09 -4.08
C ILE A 122 10.01 -3.00 -3.39
N ALA A 123 9.60 -3.25 -2.14
CA ALA A 123 8.87 -2.31 -1.31
C ALA A 123 9.68 -2.01 -0.04
N ASN A 124 10.14 -0.75 0.08
CA ASN A 124 10.87 -0.25 1.23
C ASN A 124 9.95 0.54 2.15
N PHE A 125 9.84 0.13 3.42
CA PHE A 125 9.04 0.77 4.45
C PHE A 125 9.86 1.65 5.40
N GLY A 126 11.18 1.70 5.23
CA GLY A 126 12.14 2.41 6.08
C GLY A 126 12.75 3.64 5.42
N ALA A 127 13.93 4.02 5.91
CA ALA A 127 14.78 5.04 5.28
C ALA A 127 15.34 4.54 3.94
N ALA A 128 15.95 5.44 3.17
CA ALA A 128 16.62 5.06 1.93
C ALA A 128 17.69 4.00 2.22
N MET A 129 17.79 3.01 1.35
CA MET A 129 18.71 1.89 1.52
C MET A 129 19.40 1.54 0.21
N THR A 130 20.56 0.90 0.32
CA THR A 130 21.26 0.29 -0.80
C THR A 130 21.46 -1.18 -0.50
N VAL A 131 21.15 -2.03 -1.47
CA VAL A 131 21.25 -3.49 -1.36
C VAL A 131 22.22 -3.98 -2.41
N ARG A 132 23.23 -4.77 -2.01
CA ARG A 132 24.07 -5.48 -2.96
C ARG A 132 23.36 -6.74 -3.42
N VAL A 133 23.18 -6.91 -4.73
CA VAL A 133 22.37 -8.00 -5.31
C VAL A 133 22.92 -9.36 -4.91
N ALA A 134 24.25 -9.51 -4.92
CA ALA A 134 24.92 -10.76 -4.58
C ALA A 134 24.84 -11.15 -3.09
N ASP A 135 24.55 -10.20 -2.19
CA ASP A 135 24.38 -10.49 -0.75
C ASP A 135 23.00 -11.05 -0.41
N ASP A 136 22.02 -10.84 -1.28
CA ASP A 136 20.65 -11.27 -1.03
C ASP A 136 20.36 -12.61 -1.73
N PRO A 137 20.00 -13.67 -0.99
CA PRO A 137 19.81 -15.00 -1.57
C PRO A 137 18.74 -15.08 -2.67
N MET A 138 17.74 -14.20 -2.64
CA MET A 138 16.70 -14.18 -3.67
C MET A 138 17.15 -13.34 -4.87
N LEU A 139 17.69 -12.13 -4.62
CA LEU A 139 18.12 -11.25 -5.71
C LEU A 139 19.33 -11.82 -6.47
N ALA A 140 20.22 -12.56 -5.81
CA ALA A 140 21.37 -13.21 -6.43
C ALA A 140 20.99 -14.29 -7.47
N THR A 141 19.74 -14.78 -7.46
CA THR A 141 19.23 -15.76 -8.45
C THR A 141 18.60 -15.12 -9.67
N LEU A 142 18.47 -13.79 -9.68
CA LEU A 142 17.88 -13.04 -10.77
C LEU A 142 18.90 -12.84 -11.89
N PRO A 143 18.46 -12.87 -13.16
CA PRO A 143 19.36 -12.67 -14.29
C PRO A 143 20.06 -11.31 -14.20
N GLU A 144 21.33 -11.28 -14.61
CA GLU A 144 22.14 -10.06 -14.72
C GLU A 144 21.70 -9.15 -15.88
N GLU A 145 20.73 -9.59 -16.68
CA GLU A 145 20.09 -8.86 -17.77
C GLU A 145 19.59 -7.46 -17.34
N GLU A 146 19.23 -6.65 -18.34
CA GLU A 146 18.77 -5.29 -18.11
C GLU A 146 17.47 -5.29 -17.28
N TRP A 147 17.52 -4.68 -16.11
CA TRP A 147 16.32 -4.47 -15.29
C TRP A 147 15.74 -3.12 -15.64
N SER A 148 14.56 -3.13 -16.25
CA SER A 148 13.89 -1.89 -16.61
C SER A 148 12.77 -1.60 -15.61
N MET A 149 12.78 -0.40 -15.04
CA MET A 149 11.72 0.05 -14.15
C MET A 149 10.41 0.23 -14.92
N VAL A 150 9.34 -0.40 -14.42
CA VAL A 150 7.97 -0.31 -14.96
C VAL A 150 7.20 0.79 -14.25
N VAL A 151 7.29 0.82 -12.92
CA VAL A 151 6.63 1.83 -12.10
C VAL A 151 7.41 2.05 -10.80
N SER A 152 7.47 3.29 -10.33
CA SER A 152 7.91 3.63 -8.98
C SER A 152 6.83 4.46 -8.30
N THR A 153 6.43 4.10 -7.08
CA THR A 153 5.48 4.89 -6.29
C THR A 153 6.09 6.22 -5.79
N GLY A 154 7.42 6.36 -5.87
CA GLY A 154 8.14 7.59 -5.56
C GLY A 154 8.11 8.63 -6.68
N ASP A 155 7.60 8.28 -7.87
CA ASP A 155 7.47 9.17 -9.01
C ASP A 155 6.60 10.40 -8.67
N GLY A 156 7.06 11.59 -9.08
CA GLY A 156 6.35 12.85 -8.84
C GLY A 156 4.95 12.87 -9.47
N ARG A 157 4.70 12.09 -10.53
CA ARG A 157 3.36 11.92 -11.09
C ARG A 157 2.39 11.24 -10.12
N TYR A 158 2.85 10.58 -9.07
CA TYR A 158 1.96 10.01 -8.05
C TYR A 158 1.89 10.86 -6.78
N GLY A 159 2.49 12.06 -6.79
CA GLY A 159 2.68 12.86 -5.58
C GLY A 159 3.84 12.37 -4.71
N GLY A 160 4.68 11.47 -5.23
CA GLY A 160 5.89 11.02 -4.58
C GLY A 160 7.01 12.08 -4.61
N PRO A 161 8.10 11.87 -3.85
CA PRO A 161 9.22 12.81 -3.74
C PRO A 161 10.05 12.99 -5.02
N GLY A 162 9.72 12.30 -6.13
CA GLY A 162 10.45 12.35 -7.40
C GLY A 162 11.75 11.55 -7.38
N THR A 163 12.00 10.74 -6.36
CA THR A 163 13.16 9.87 -6.26
C THR A 163 12.85 8.48 -6.81
N ALA A 164 13.67 8.01 -7.74
CA ALA A 164 13.57 6.68 -8.32
C ALA A 164 14.64 5.76 -7.74
N PRO A 165 14.41 4.43 -7.75
CA PRO A 165 15.47 3.47 -7.53
C PRO A 165 16.62 3.65 -8.51
N THR A 166 17.84 3.37 -8.05
CA THR A 166 19.06 3.45 -8.84
C THR A 166 19.71 2.08 -8.96
N PHE A 167 20.33 1.82 -10.11
CA PHE A 167 21.17 0.65 -10.33
C PHE A 167 22.60 1.12 -10.58
N THR A 168 23.54 0.60 -9.80
CA THR A 168 24.97 0.90 -9.97
C THR A 168 25.79 -0.37 -9.89
N GLY A 169 26.99 -0.36 -10.47
CA GLY A 169 27.86 -1.53 -10.52
C GLY A 169 27.39 -2.60 -11.53
N THR A 170 28.17 -3.67 -11.65
CA THR A 170 27.95 -4.81 -12.55
C THR A 170 28.40 -6.11 -11.86
N GLY A 171 27.85 -7.26 -12.27
CA GLY A 171 28.21 -8.55 -11.68
C GLY A 171 28.01 -8.58 -10.15
N GLU A 172 29.00 -9.08 -9.43
CA GLU A 172 28.96 -9.23 -7.96
C GLU A 172 28.91 -7.91 -7.17
N ASP A 173 29.31 -6.80 -7.81
CA ASP A 173 29.29 -5.44 -7.22
C ASP A 173 27.99 -4.68 -7.52
N ARG A 174 27.04 -5.31 -8.21
CA ARG A 174 25.76 -4.68 -8.56
C ARG A 174 24.98 -4.33 -7.29
N THR A 175 24.54 -3.07 -7.20
CA THR A 175 23.68 -2.59 -6.11
C THR A 175 22.40 -1.93 -6.62
N ILE A 176 21.39 -1.94 -5.74
CA ILE A 176 20.10 -1.31 -5.94
C ILE A 176 19.92 -0.28 -4.83
N GLY A 177 19.85 1.00 -5.18
CA GLY A 177 19.41 2.05 -4.28
C GLY A 177 17.89 2.12 -4.30
N VAL A 178 17.23 2.01 -3.13
CA VAL A 178 15.78 2.08 -2.99
C VAL A 178 15.41 3.27 -2.10
N PRO A 179 14.66 4.26 -2.61
CA PRO A 179 14.26 5.43 -1.84
C PRO A 179 13.43 5.06 -0.60
N ALA A 180 13.45 5.95 0.40
CA ALA A 180 12.66 5.78 1.62
C ALA A 180 11.16 5.66 1.32
N ARG A 181 10.46 4.76 2.01
CA ARG A 181 9.00 4.63 1.95
C ARG A 181 8.44 4.56 0.52
N SER A 182 9.11 3.80 -0.35
CA SER A 182 8.78 3.69 -1.76
C SER A 182 8.71 2.23 -2.19
N ALA A 183 7.97 1.97 -3.27
CA ALA A 183 7.97 0.69 -3.94
C ALA A 183 8.23 0.88 -5.43
N ALA A 184 8.89 -0.10 -6.05
CA ALA A 184 9.12 -0.11 -7.48
C ALA A 184 9.00 -1.51 -8.06
N LEU A 185 8.44 -1.57 -9.26
CA LEU A 185 8.32 -2.77 -10.07
C LEU A 185 9.30 -2.69 -11.23
N PHE A 186 10.00 -3.79 -11.49
CA PHE A 186 10.93 -3.94 -12.59
C PHE A 186 10.52 -5.12 -13.47
N ARG A 187 10.73 -4.99 -14.79
CA ARG A 187 10.81 -6.14 -15.69
C ARG A 187 12.25 -6.62 -15.77
N LEU A 188 12.40 -7.94 -15.75
CA LEU A 188 13.66 -8.63 -15.97
C LEU A 188 13.48 -9.45 -17.24
N GLY A 189 14.34 -9.20 -18.23
CA GLY A 189 14.21 -9.69 -19.60
C GLY A 189 13.96 -8.57 -20.63
#